data_AF-A0A1H2TKU8-F1
#
_entry.id   AF-A0A1H2TKU8-F1
#
_cell.length_a   1.000
_cell.length_b   1.000
_cell.length_c   1.000
_cell.angle_alpha   90.00
_cell.angle_beta   90.00
_cell.angle_gamma   90.00
#
_symmetry.space_group_name_H-M   'P 1'
#
loop_
_entity.id
_entity.type
_entity.pdbx_description
1 polymer ?
#
loop_
_entity_poly.entity_id
_entity_poly.type
_entity_poly.pdbx_seq_one_letter_code
_entity_poly.pdbx_strand_id
1 'polypeptide(L)'
;MNLDDVQDEWEDAYFEILDTLYEEAIPGLDYSSLDPGDAVRDNPPTYLRHYLHEDRQEELIEDVLDDYEIPEDLYFEAKKAVFLSAGPSTSLENVDRAREEADLQPVSEILEGDSSE
;
A
#
# COMPACT_ATOMS: atom_id res chain seq x y z
N MET A 1 0.86 25.10 4.35
CA MET A 1 1.37 24.31 3.22
C MET A 1 0.35 23.20 2.99
N ASN A 2 0.13 22.77 1.77
CA ASN A 2 -0.63 21.55 1.45
C ASN A 2 0.19 20.77 0.40
N LEU A 3 -0.21 19.55 0.07
CA LEU A 3 0.51 18.74 -0.93
C LEU A 3 0.59 19.43 -2.31
N ASP A 4 -0.38 20.26 -2.68
CA ASP A 4 -0.33 21.07 -3.90
C ASP A 4 0.85 22.07 -3.94
N ASP A 5 1.39 22.47 -2.77
CA ASP A 5 2.55 23.37 -2.71
C ASP A 5 3.88 22.65 -3.03
N VAL A 6 3.90 21.31 -2.99
CA VAL A 6 5.04 20.41 -3.27
C VAL A 6 4.64 19.34 -4.29
N GLN A 7 3.83 19.71 -5.28
CA GLN A 7 3.14 18.77 -6.17
C GLN A 7 4.10 17.85 -6.94
N ASP A 8 5.23 18.37 -7.43
CA ASP A 8 6.18 17.60 -8.21
C ASP A 8 6.86 16.53 -7.34
N GLU A 9 7.38 16.93 -6.17
CA GLU A 9 7.98 16.00 -5.20
C GLU A 9 6.96 15.01 -4.63
N TRP A 10 5.73 15.47 -4.40
CA TRP A 10 4.65 14.62 -3.91
C TRP A 10 4.23 13.57 -4.92
N GLU A 11 4.16 13.87 -6.21
CA GLU A 11 3.80 12.89 -7.24
C GLU A 11 4.82 11.74 -7.27
N ASP A 12 6.11 12.07 -7.26
CA ASP A 12 7.19 11.09 -7.23
C ASP A 12 7.19 10.28 -5.91
N ALA A 13 7.09 10.96 -4.76
CA ALA A 13 7.01 10.32 -3.45
C ALA A 13 5.79 9.39 -3.35
N TYR A 14 4.64 9.79 -3.89
CA TYR A 14 3.42 8.99 -3.85
C TYR A 14 3.57 7.67 -4.61
N PHE A 15 4.22 7.67 -5.78
CA PHE A 15 4.48 6.43 -6.51
C PHE A 15 5.52 5.55 -5.82
N GLU A 16 6.60 6.14 -5.28
CA GLU A 16 7.61 5.41 -4.51
C GLU A 16 7.02 4.77 -3.24
N ILE A 17 6.12 5.49 -2.55
CA ILE A 17 5.38 4.96 -1.41
C ILE A 17 4.60 3.73 -1.82
N LEU A 18 3.83 3.80 -2.92
CA LEU A 18 3.03 2.64 -3.34
C LEU A 18 3.91 1.46 -3.69
N ASP A 19 5.02 1.66 -4.40
CA ASP A 19 5.96 0.59 -4.72
C ASP A 19 6.51 -0.07 -3.45
N THR A 20 7.05 0.75 -2.53
CA THR A 20 7.60 0.30 -1.24
C THR A 20 6.56 -0.48 -0.42
N LEU A 21 5.32 0.02 -0.34
CA LEU A 21 4.26 -0.65 0.41
C LEU A 21 3.87 -2.01 -0.19
N TYR A 22 3.85 -2.13 -1.53
CA TYR A 22 3.48 -3.37 -2.19
C TYR A 22 4.62 -4.39 -2.25
N GLU A 23 5.88 -3.96 -2.26
CA GLU A 23 7.04 -4.84 -2.10
C GLU A 23 7.03 -5.56 -0.74
N GLU A 24 6.62 -4.86 0.33
CA GLU A 24 6.49 -5.43 1.68
C GLU A 24 5.13 -6.09 1.97
N ALA A 25 4.11 -5.82 1.15
CA ALA A 25 2.79 -6.41 1.35
C ALA A 25 2.80 -7.94 1.22
N ILE A 26 1.74 -8.57 1.69
CA ILE A 26 1.58 -10.03 1.66
C ILE A 26 0.33 -10.38 0.85
N PRO A 27 0.47 -11.13 -0.27
CA PRO A 27 1.74 -11.41 -0.97
C PRO A 27 2.38 -10.13 -1.52
N GLY A 28 3.70 -10.14 -1.78
CA GLY A 28 4.38 -8.99 -2.37
C GLY A 28 3.98 -8.75 -3.83
N LEU A 29 4.12 -7.52 -4.29
CA LEU A 29 3.83 -7.09 -5.66
C LEU A 29 4.77 -5.98 -6.09
N ASP A 30 5.29 -6.07 -7.30
CA ASP A 30 5.97 -4.96 -7.98
C ASP A 30 4.91 -4.01 -8.53
N TYR A 31 4.61 -2.92 -7.79
CA TYR A 31 3.55 -1.99 -8.15
C TYR A 31 3.91 -1.20 -9.41
N SER A 32 5.19 -0.84 -9.56
CA SER A 32 5.72 -0.13 -10.72
C SER A 32 5.50 -0.89 -12.05
N SER A 33 5.36 -2.22 -11.98
CA SER A 33 5.08 -3.07 -13.15
C SER A 33 3.62 -3.06 -13.61
N LEU A 34 2.69 -2.52 -12.81
CA LEU A 34 1.27 -2.45 -13.16
C LEU A 34 0.97 -1.36 -14.16
N ASP A 35 0.03 -1.63 -15.08
CA ASP A 35 -0.53 -0.59 -15.92
C ASP A 35 -1.36 0.42 -15.08
N PRO A 36 -1.33 1.72 -15.42
CA PRO A 36 -2.08 2.73 -14.69
C PRO A 36 -3.57 2.42 -14.59
N GLY A 37 -4.04 2.22 -13.36
CA GLY A 37 -5.43 1.94 -13.04
C GLY A 37 -5.80 0.46 -12.95
N ASP A 38 -4.89 -0.46 -13.27
CA ASP A 38 -5.16 -1.90 -13.14
C ASP A 38 -5.36 -2.31 -11.68
N ALA A 39 -4.66 -1.65 -10.76
CA ALA A 39 -4.84 -1.82 -9.31
C ALA A 39 -6.29 -1.64 -8.83
N VAL A 40 -7.09 -0.84 -9.55
CA VAL A 40 -8.49 -0.55 -9.23
C VAL A 40 -9.47 -1.32 -10.12
N ARG A 41 -9.06 -1.66 -11.35
CA ARG A 41 -9.92 -2.36 -12.33
C ARG A 41 -10.05 -3.85 -12.08
N ASP A 42 -9.09 -4.44 -11.39
CA ASP A 42 -9.16 -5.85 -11.01
C ASP A 42 -10.38 -6.13 -10.12
N ASN A 43 -10.90 -7.35 -10.21
CA ASN A 43 -12.05 -7.78 -9.41
C ASN A 43 -11.74 -9.10 -8.71
N PRO A 44 -11.45 -9.08 -7.39
CA PRO A 44 -11.41 -7.90 -6.52
C PRO A 44 -10.20 -6.98 -6.80
N PRO A 45 -10.29 -5.69 -6.45
CA PRO A 45 -9.20 -4.73 -6.62
C PRO A 45 -7.89 -5.17 -5.96
N THR A 46 -6.76 -4.77 -6.53
CA THR A 46 -5.41 -5.12 -6.02
C THR A 46 -5.22 -4.69 -4.58
N TYR A 47 -5.63 -3.49 -4.19
CA TYR A 47 -5.50 -3.05 -2.80
C TYR A 47 -6.25 -3.94 -1.79
N LEU A 48 -7.28 -4.68 -2.22
CA LEU A 48 -7.98 -5.65 -1.37
C LEU A 48 -7.36 -7.05 -1.38
N ARG A 49 -6.37 -7.34 -2.22
CA ARG A 49 -5.75 -8.67 -2.32
C ARG A 49 -4.38 -8.76 -1.64
N HIS A 50 -3.87 -7.62 -1.16
CA HIS A 50 -2.57 -7.47 -0.56
C HIS A 50 -2.74 -6.86 0.84
N TYR A 51 -2.06 -7.44 1.82
CA TYR A 51 -2.12 -7.03 3.22
C TYR A 51 -0.81 -6.41 3.67
N LEU A 52 -0.88 -5.28 4.37
CA LEU A 52 0.25 -4.74 5.12
C LEU A 52 -0.28 -4.08 6.39
N HIS A 53 0.35 -4.33 7.54
CA HIS A 53 -0.12 -3.82 8.82
C HIS A 53 -0.05 -2.29 8.88
N GLU A 54 -1.05 -1.63 9.47
CA GLU A 54 -1.15 -0.17 9.54
C GLU A 54 0.13 0.49 10.07
N ASP A 55 0.61 0.06 11.24
CA ASP A 55 1.85 0.59 11.83
C ASP A 55 3.06 0.52 10.89
N ARG A 56 3.18 -0.56 10.08
CA ARG A 56 4.27 -0.72 9.12
C ARG A 56 4.05 0.13 7.88
N GLN A 57 2.80 0.30 7.43
CA GLN A 57 2.49 1.23 6.34
C GLN A 57 2.84 2.67 6.74
N GLU A 58 2.46 3.09 7.95
CA GLU A 58 2.77 4.44 8.41
C GLU A 58 4.28 4.69 8.47
N GLU A 59 5.06 3.74 9.00
CA GLU A 59 6.52 3.84 9.06
C GLU A 59 7.15 3.98 7.66
N LEU A 60 6.78 3.11 6.72
CA LEU A 60 7.30 3.16 5.35
C LEU A 60 6.88 4.43 4.60
N ILE A 61 5.66 4.92 4.84
CA ILE A 61 5.21 6.19 4.25
C ILE A 61 6.08 7.33 4.78
N GLU A 62 6.28 7.42 6.10
CA GLU A 62 7.06 8.48 6.72
C GLU A 62 8.54 8.45 6.27
N ASP A 63 9.14 7.26 6.14
CA ASP A 63 10.50 7.08 5.61
C ASP A 63 10.65 7.66 4.20
N VAL A 64 9.71 7.36 3.30
CA VAL A 64 9.74 7.90 1.92
C VAL A 64 9.49 9.42 1.91
N LEU A 65 8.57 9.91 2.75
CA LEU A 65 8.32 11.35 2.85
C LEU A 65 9.55 12.13 3.33
N ASP A 66 10.31 11.56 4.28
CA ASP A 66 11.59 12.10 4.75
C ASP A 66 12.61 12.17 3.61
N ASP A 67 12.72 11.11 2.79
CA ASP A 67 13.66 11.05 1.65
C ASP A 67 13.37 12.11 0.56
N TYR A 68 12.10 12.46 0.37
CA TYR A 68 11.66 13.50 -0.56
C TYR A 68 11.60 14.91 0.07
N GLU A 69 12.08 15.07 1.30
CA GLU A 69 12.08 16.34 2.06
C GLU A 69 10.66 16.94 2.20
N ILE A 70 9.62 16.10 2.23
CA ILE A 70 8.24 16.55 2.43
C ILE A 70 8.09 17.07 3.87
N PRO A 71 7.51 18.26 4.09
CA PRO A 71 7.33 18.78 5.43
C PRO A 71 6.47 17.87 6.33
N GLU A 72 6.93 17.61 7.57
CA GLU A 72 6.22 16.79 8.56
C GLU A 72 4.77 17.27 8.82
N ASP A 73 4.47 18.56 8.66
CA ASP A 73 3.10 19.08 8.80
C ASP A 73 2.13 18.56 7.72
N LEU A 74 2.66 17.99 6.64
CA LEU A 74 1.90 17.36 5.55
C LEU A 74 1.74 15.84 5.71
N TYR A 75 2.40 15.19 6.67
CA TYR A 75 2.42 13.71 6.78
C TYR A 75 1.03 13.14 6.98
N PHE A 76 0.20 13.82 7.76
CA PHE A 76 -1.19 13.41 7.95
C PHE A 76 -1.99 13.44 6.63
N GLU A 77 -1.78 14.47 5.79
CA GLU A 77 -2.46 14.57 4.51
C GLU A 77 -1.94 13.53 3.52
N ALA A 78 -0.63 13.32 3.47
CA ALA A 78 0.04 12.31 2.65
C ALA A 78 -0.43 10.89 3.00
N LYS A 79 -0.37 10.50 4.28
CA LYS A 79 -0.86 9.19 4.76
C LYS A 79 -2.32 8.97 4.40
N LYS A 80 -3.16 9.97 4.60
CA LYS A 80 -4.58 9.91 4.23
C LYS A 80 -4.76 9.72 2.72
N ALA A 81 -3.97 10.40 1.88
CA ALA A 81 -4.04 10.23 0.43
C ALA A 81 -3.68 8.79 0.01
N VAL A 82 -2.66 8.20 0.61
CA VAL A 82 -2.24 6.80 0.35
C VAL A 82 -3.30 5.79 0.80
N PHE A 83 -3.79 5.91 2.04
CA PHE A 83 -4.80 4.99 2.60
C PHE A 83 -6.15 5.03 1.87
N LEU A 84 -6.54 6.19 1.34
CA LEU A 84 -7.83 6.36 0.63
C LEU A 84 -7.73 6.09 -0.87
N SER A 85 -6.55 5.80 -1.40
CA SER A 85 -6.31 5.60 -2.83
C SER A 85 -6.07 4.12 -3.15
N ALA A 86 -4.81 3.74 -3.38
CA ALA A 86 -4.40 2.43 -3.86
C ALA A 86 -3.46 1.69 -2.91
N GLY A 87 -3.22 2.20 -1.69
CA GLY A 87 -2.39 1.51 -0.70
C GLY A 87 -2.97 0.15 -0.30
N PRO A 88 -2.13 -0.85 0.06
CA PRO A 88 -2.59 -2.18 0.46
C PRO A 88 -3.52 -2.12 1.68
N SER A 89 -4.41 -3.10 1.81
CA SER A 89 -5.39 -3.11 2.89
C SER A 89 -4.73 -3.45 4.24
N THR A 90 -5.12 -2.70 5.28
CA THR A 90 -4.74 -2.96 6.68
C THR A 90 -5.67 -3.96 7.37
N SER A 91 -6.73 -4.42 6.69
CA SER A 91 -7.72 -5.34 7.23
C SER A 91 -7.55 -6.75 6.69
N LEU A 92 -6.96 -7.64 7.48
CA LEU A 92 -6.72 -9.04 7.12
C LEU A 92 -8.02 -9.77 6.73
N GLU A 93 -9.09 -9.58 7.50
CA GLU A 93 -10.41 -10.18 7.20
C GLU A 93 -10.94 -9.78 5.82
N ASN A 94 -10.83 -8.49 5.46
CA ASN A 94 -11.27 -8.02 4.15
C ASN A 94 -10.39 -8.59 3.02
N VAL A 95 -9.09 -8.73 3.27
CA VAL A 95 -8.14 -9.28 2.31
C VAL A 95 -8.39 -10.76 2.06
N ASP A 96 -8.53 -11.55 3.12
CA ASP A 96 -8.83 -12.97 3.02
C ASP A 96 -10.12 -13.20 2.23
N ARG A 97 -11.19 -12.47 2.56
CA ARG A 97 -12.46 -12.56 1.81
C ARG A 97 -12.27 -12.26 0.33
N ALA A 98 -11.57 -11.16 -0.01
CA ALA A 98 -11.35 -10.79 -1.40
C ALA A 98 -10.50 -11.83 -2.14
N ARG A 99 -9.50 -12.41 -1.48
CA ARG A 99 -8.66 -13.46 -2.07
C ARG A 99 -9.45 -14.74 -2.28
N GLU A 100 -10.30 -15.14 -1.35
CA GLU A 100 -11.22 -16.27 -1.51
C GLU A 100 -12.20 -16.03 -2.68
N GLU A 101 -12.75 -14.82 -2.82
CA GLU A 101 -13.60 -14.43 -3.96
C GLU A 101 -12.86 -14.52 -5.31
N ALA A 102 -11.53 -14.41 -5.29
CA ALA A 102 -10.65 -14.52 -6.45
C ALA A 102 -10.07 -15.92 -6.67
N ASP A 103 -10.53 -16.94 -5.92
CA ASP A 103 -9.95 -18.30 -5.90
C ASP A 103 -8.44 -18.30 -5.56
N LEU A 104 -7.98 -17.36 -4.73
CA LEU A 104 -6.61 -17.24 -4.23
C LEU A 104 -6.50 -17.71 -2.77
N GLN A 105 -5.31 -18.14 -2.37
CA GLN A 105 -5.02 -18.52 -0.97
C GLN A 105 -5.13 -17.31 -0.03
N PRO A 106 -5.88 -17.37 1.09
CA PRO A 106 -5.92 -16.34 2.14
C PRO A 106 -4.53 -15.93 2.65
N VAL A 107 -4.38 -14.68 3.06
CA VAL A 107 -3.13 -14.18 3.67
C VAL A 107 -2.92 -14.74 5.07
N SER A 108 -3.99 -14.93 5.85
CA SER A 108 -3.88 -15.57 7.17
C SER A 108 -3.17 -16.92 7.09
N GLU A 109 -3.51 -17.76 6.11
CA GLU A 109 -2.86 -19.06 5.89
C GLU A 109 -1.38 -18.92 5.47
N ILE A 110 -1.03 -17.88 4.70
CA ILE A 110 0.37 -17.60 4.31
C ILE A 110 1.20 -17.26 5.55
N LEU A 111 0.66 -16.40 6.44
CA LEU A 111 1.32 -15.98 7.67
C LEU A 111 1.52 -17.12 8.68
N GLU A 112 0.53 -18.01 8.80
CA GLU A 112 0.64 -19.21 9.65
C GLU A 112 1.70 -20.20 9.14
N GLY A 113 1.83 -20.30 7.81
CA GLY A 113 2.86 -21.12 7.17
C GLY A 113 4.29 -20.63 7.40
N ASP A 114 4.50 -19.31 7.34
CA ASP A 114 5.81 -18.67 7.55
C ASP A 114 6.28 -18.75 9.02
N SER A 115 5.33 -18.80 9.96
CA SER A 115 5.59 -18.92 11.40
C SER A 115 6.10 -20.31 11.85
N SER A 116 6.23 -21.26 10.92
CA SER A 116 6.54 -22.67 11.19
C SER A 116 7.99 -23.08 10.86
N GLU A 117 8.88 -22.13 10.56
CA GLU A 117 10.31 -22.39 10.25
C GLU A 117 11.30 -21.88 11.31
#